data_AF-A0A536TW56-F1
#
_entry.id   AF-A0A536TW56-F1
#
_cell.length_a   1.000
_cell.length_b   1.000
_cell.length_c   1.000
_cell.angle_alpha   90.00
_cell.angle_beta   90.00
_cell.angle_gamma   90.00
#
_symmetry.space_group_name_H-M   'P 1'
#
loop_
_entity.id
_entity.type
_entity.pdbx_description
1 polymer ?
#
loop_
_entity_poly.entity_id
_entity_poly.type
_entity_poly.pdbx_seq_one_letter_code
_entity_poly.pdbx_strand_id
1 'polypeptide(L)' 'MSGEKSTVDATAALITKPGNSYDRTPRGMLLAAQFMHRIGLINAEPATWKDLFFEEAHDLAGN' A
#
# COMPACT_ATOMS: atom_id res chain seq x y z
N MET A 1 16.23 5.27 19.91
CA MET A 1 15.96 6.71 19.77
C MET A 1 14.51 6.87 19.34
N SER A 2 13.60 7.01 20.29
CA SER A 2 12.15 7.14 20.06
C SER A 2 11.65 8.27 20.95
N GLY A 3 11.54 9.48 20.42
CA GLY A 3 11.10 10.64 21.20
C GLY A 3 11.36 12.02 20.60
N GLU A 4 12.09 12.17 19.50
CA GLU A 4 12.26 13.48 18.87
C GLU A 4 11.01 13.93 18.13
N LYS A 5 10.53 15.14 18.45
CA LYS A 5 9.45 15.81 17.73
C LYS A 5 10.01 16.34 16.42
N SER A 6 9.45 15.92 15.28
CA SER A 6 9.79 16.51 13.98
C SER A 6 9.31 17.96 13.90
N THR A 7 10.13 18.84 13.34
CA THR A 7 9.72 20.22 13.03
C THR A 7 8.75 20.21 11.84
N VAL A 8 7.97 21.29 11.70
CA VAL A 8 7.07 21.47 10.55
C VAL A 8 7.83 21.32 9.23
N ASP A 9 9.01 21.93 9.12
CA ASP A 9 9.83 21.87 7.91
C ASP A 9 10.33 20.45 7.61
N ALA A 10 10.75 19.70 8.64
CA ALA A 10 11.17 18.32 8.48
C ALA A 10 10.00 17.43 8.02
N THR A 11 8.80 17.64 8.57
CA THR A 11 7.59 16.94 8.15
C THR A 11 7.19 17.30 6.72
N ALA A 12 7.23 18.58 6.35
CA ALA A 12 6.93 19.03 4.99
C ALA A 12 7.89 18.40 3.98
N ALA A 13 9.20 18.41 4.27
CA ALA A 13 10.22 17.82 3.42
C ALA A 13 10.03 16.30 3.25
N LEU A 14 9.59 15.59 4.31
CA LEU A 14 9.26 14.18 4.22
C LEU A 14 8.06 13.95 3.29
N ILE A 15 6.98 14.71 3.46
CA ILE A 15 5.75 14.57 2.65
C ILE A 15 6.05 14.84 1.17
N THR A 16 6.76 15.92 0.87
CA THR A 16 7.04 16.33 -0.53
C THR A 16 8.21 15.58 -1.16
N LYS A 17 8.78 14.58 -0.47
CA LYS A 17 9.93 13.83 -0.98
C LYS A 17 9.56 13.10 -2.29
N PRO A 18 10.38 13.23 -3.36
CA PRO A 18 10.18 12.48 -4.59
C PRO A 18 10.10 10.98 -4.32
N GLY A 19 9.09 10.33 -4.90
CA GLY A 19 8.79 8.91 -4.70
C GLY A 19 7.66 8.61 -3.73
N ASN A 20 7.23 9.59 -2.91
CA ASN A 20 5.99 9.47 -2.16
C ASN A 20 4.80 9.72 -3.08
N SER A 21 3.80 8.84 -3.03
CA SER A 21 2.50 9.05 -3.67
C SER A 21 1.40 9.02 -2.62
N TYR A 22 0.44 9.94 -2.76
CA TYR A 22 -0.76 10.06 -1.94
C TYR A 22 -1.99 9.96 -2.83
N ASP A 23 -2.12 8.84 -3.53
CA ASP A 23 -3.27 8.52 -4.38
C ASP A 23 -4.03 7.29 -3.85
N ARG A 24 -5.14 6.95 -4.51
CA ARG A 24 -5.96 5.78 -4.18
C ARG A 24 -5.46 4.47 -4.81
N THR A 25 -4.39 4.51 -5.60
CA THR A 25 -3.95 3.38 -6.40
C THR A 25 -3.36 2.30 -5.49
N PRO A 26 -3.95 1.09 -5.46
CA PRO A 26 -3.43 0.01 -4.64
C PRO A 26 -2.09 -0.48 -5.20
N ARG A 27 -1.06 -0.53 -4.36
CA ARG A 27 0.29 -0.95 -4.74
C ARG A 27 0.79 -2.05 -3.82
N GLY A 28 1.28 -3.16 -4.39
CA GLY A 28 1.88 -4.27 -3.65
C GLY A 28 0.91 -5.14 -2.87
N MET A 29 -0.40 -4.97 -3.09
CA MET A 29 -1.43 -5.66 -2.33
C MET A 29 -1.53 -7.14 -2.70
N LEU A 30 -1.33 -7.47 -3.98
CA LEU A 30 -1.32 -8.85 -4.45
C LEU A 30 -0.18 -9.65 -3.80
N LEU A 31 1.04 -9.08 -3.78
CA LEU A 31 2.21 -9.72 -3.16
C LEU A 31 1.98 -9.98 -1.66
N ALA A 32 1.42 -8.99 -0.95
CA ALA A 32 1.09 -9.13 0.46
C ALA A 32 0.06 -10.26 0.68
N ALA A 33 -1.00 -10.31 -0.13
CA ALA A 33 -2.03 -11.34 0.00
C ALA A 33 -1.52 -12.75 -0.36
N GLN A 34 -0.71 -12.88 -1.41
CA GLN A 34 -0.05 -14.16 -1.74
C GLN A 34 0.88 -14.63 -0.61
N PHE A 35 1.62 -13.71 0.02
CA PHE A 35 2.39 -14.04 1.20
C PHE A 35 1.51 -14.51 2.36
N MET A 36 0.40 -13.81 2.64
CA MET A 36 -0.58 -14.20 3.66
C MET A 36 -1.16 -15.59 3.38
N HIS A 37 -1.47 -15.91 2.13
CA HIS A 37 -1.93 -17.24 1.74
C HIS A 37 -0.85 -18.30 2.01
N ARG A 38 0.38 -18.03 1.58
CA ARG A 38 1.53 -18.94 1.75
C ARG A 38 1.81 -19.29 3.21
N ILE A 39 1.60 -18.35 4.13
CA ILE A 39 1.79 -18.60 5.58
C ILE A 39 0.54 -19.13 6.28
N GLY A 40 -0.55 -19.37 5.54
CA GLY A 40 -1.80 -19.90 6.08
C GLY A 40 -2.67 -18.88 6.82
N LEU A 41 -2.45 -17.57 6.62
CA LEU A 41 -3.28 -16.53 7.23
C LEU A 41 -4.62 -16.34 6.50
N ILE A 42 -4.63 -16.57 5.18
CA ILE A 42 -5.87 -16.58 4.36
C ILE A 42 -5.94 -17.85 3.52
N ASN A 43 -7.15 -18.40 3.37
CA ASN A 43 -7.37 -19.63 2.61
C ASN A 43 -7.40 -19.39 1.10
N ALA A 44 -7.99 -18.26 0.67
CA ALA A 44 -8.13 -17.93 -0.74
C ALA A 44 -6.87 -17.21 -1.24
N GLU A 45 -6.27 -17.73 -2.30
CA GLU A 45 -5.20 -17.05 -3.02
C GLU A 45 -5.81 -16.13 -4.10
N PRO A 46 -5.58 -14.81 -4.05
CA PRO A 46 -6.01 -13.92 -5.13
C PRO A 46 -5.12 -14.10 -6.36
N ALA A 47 -5.73 -14.10 -7.55
CA ALA A 47 -5.02 -14.16 -8.82
C ALA A 47 -4.63 -12.76 -9.31
N THR A 48 -5.36 -11.73 -8.88
CA THR A 48 -5.12 -10.34 -9.23
C THR A 48 -5.41 -9.42 -8.05
N TRP A 49 -4.78 -8.24 -8.00
CA TRP A 49 -5.10 -7.26 -6.96
C TRP A 49 -6.58 -6.86 -6.99
N LYS A 50 -7.24 -6.97 -8.14
CA LYS A 50 -8.68 -6.68 -8.29
C LYS A 50 -9.57 -7.59 -7.45
N ASP A 51 -9.12 -8.79 -7.10
CA ASP A 51 -9.85 -9.71 -6.21
C ASP A 51 -9.94 -9.17 -4.77
N LEU A 52 -9.11 -8.18 -4.43
CA LEU A 52 -8.99 -7.59 -3.08
C LEU A 52 -9.73 -6.26 -2.93
N PHE A 53 -10.22 -5.66 -4.02
CA PHE A 53 -10.80 -4.32 -4.04
C PHE A 53 -12.14 -4.29 -4.77
N PHE A 54 -13.01 -3.35 -4.38
CA PHE A 54 -14.27 -3.10 -5.08
C PHE A 54 -14.05 -2.60 -6.52
N GLU A 55 -15.07 -2.75 -7.36
CA GLU A 55 -15.01 -2.49 -8.80
C GLU A 55 -14.60 -1.04 -9.13
N GLU A 56 -14.97 -0.06 -8.30
CA GLU A 56 -14.64 1.35 -8.49
C GLU A 56 -13.13 1.64 -8.43
N ALA A 57 -12.34 0.72 -7.85
CA ALA A 57 -10.89 0.82 -7.81
C ALA A 57 -10.22 0.16 -9.02
N HIS A 58 -10.94 -0.65 -9.82
CA HIS A 58 -10.35 -1.48 -10.87
C HIS A 58 -9.80 -0.69 -12.06
N ASP A 59 -10.24 0.57 -12.21
CA ASP A 59 -9.76 1.53 -13.21
C ASP A 59 -8.46 2.25 -12.78
N LEU A 60 -8.02 2.06 -11.54
CA LEU A 60 -6.75 2.58 -11.05
C LEU A 60 -5.58 1.72 -11.57
N ALA A 61 -4.41 2.33 -11.73
CA ALA A 61 -3.19 1.68 -12.20
C ALA A 61 -2.52 0.82 -11.11
N GLY A 62 -3.28 -0.07 -10.48
CA GLY A 62 -2.82 -0.92 -9.38
C GLY A 62 -1.91 -2.06 -9.81
N ASN A 63 -1.18 -2.61 -8.84
CA ASN A 63 -0.28 -3.77 -9.02
C ASN A 63 -0.24 -4.73 -7.82
#